data_AF-A0AAJ1X779-F1
#
_entry.id   AF-A0AAJ1X779-F1
#
_cell.length_a   1.000
_cell.length_b   1.000
_cell.length_c   1.000
_cell.angle_alpha   90.00
_cell.angle_beta   90.00
_cell.angle_gamma   90.00
#
_symmetry.space_group_name_H-M   'P 1'
#
loop_
_entity.id
_entity.type
_entity.pdbx_description
1 polymer ?
#
loop_
_entity_poly.entity_id
_entity_poly.type
_entity_poly.pdbx_seq_one_letter_code
_entity_poly.pdbx_strand_id
1 'polypeptide(L)'
;VVFGTGAPVAGNVGGAVAGAYGTLVLSADGSYSYTPDYSAAAVAALGPNDVLSEVFSYEITDGDGDSTTTTLTVSILGTPAIIGVSDGTTPGTDGAVLESDLSNGTNAAGTDDVLSGSFQAIAPEGVVSVTVGGTVLSAAELAALSPATPAVITTPLGTLELTSYDPASGAIGYVYTLTGATDHSGGAVSDDFTVSVTDALGDTGTGTLSVAIVDDAPV
;
A
#
# COMPACT_ATOMS: atom_id res chain seq x y z
N VAL A 1 -6.46 0.89 31.55
CA VAL A 1 -5.48 0.63 30.47
C VAL A 1 -4.10 0.41 31.06
N VAL A 2 -3.44 -0.67 30.66
CA VAL A 2 -2.19 -1.23 31.18
C VAL A 2 -1.36 -1.55 29.93
N PHE A 3 -0.08 -1.14 29.81
CA PHE A 3 0.63 -1.05 28.50
C PHE A 3 2.13 -1.40 28.56
N GLY A 4 2.66 -2.15 27.57
CA GLY A 4 4.09 -2.50 27.49
C GLY A 4 4.53 -3.37 26.29
N THR A 5 5.84 -3.58 26.15
CA THR A 5 6.48 -4.48 25.16
C THR A 5 6.52 -5.93 25.68
N GLY A 6 5.34 -6.50 25.95
CA GLY A 6 5.19 -7.82 26.59
C GLY A 6 3.83 -7.96 27.28
N ALA A 7 3.74 -8.72 28.37
CA ALA A 7 2.54 -8.72 29.20
C ALA A 7 2.23 -7.28 29.67
N PRO A 8 0.95 -6.86 29.70
CA PRO A 8 0.60 -5.47 29.96
C PRO A 8 1.09 -5.08 31.37
N VAL A 9 1.82 -3.96 31.46
CA VAL A 9 2.33 -3.39 32.74
C VAL A 9 1.44 -2.24 33.20
N ALA A 10 1.00 -2.28 34.46
CA ALA A 10 0.04 -1.30 34.98
C ALA A 10 0.68 0.08 35.10
N GLY A 11 -0.02 1.12 34.60
CA GLY A 11 0.31 2.52 34.89
C GLY A 11 1.04 3.32 33.80
N ASN A 12 1.17 2.83 32.57
CA ASN A 12 1.89 3.54 31.49
C ASN A 12 1.00 4.37 30.54
N VAL A 13 -0.29 4.55 30.84
CA VAL A 13 -1.21 5.32 29.98
C VAL A 13 -0.82 6.78 29.96
N GLY A 14 -0.68 7.34 28.76
CA GLY A 14 -0.16 8.69 28.54
C GLY A 14 1.34 8.83 28.85
N GLY A 15 2.01 7.75 29.24
CA GLY A 15 3.45 7.69 29.45
C GLY A 15 4.19 7.17 28.22
N ALA A 16 5.46 7.52 28.11
CA ALA A 16 6.36 6.99 27.09
C ALA A 16 6.82 5.58 27.45
N VAL A 17 6.61 4.64 26.54
CA VAL A 17 7.12 3.26 26.64
C VAL A 17 8.16 3.06 25.55
N ALA A 18 9.40 2.85 25.97
CA ALA A 18 10.49 2.51 25.07
C ALA A 18 10.35 1.06 24.57
N GLY A 19 10.41 0.91 23.26
CA GLY A 19 10.57 -0.35 22.55
C GLY A 19 12.01 -0.59 22.09
N ALA A 20 12.19 -1.64 21.30
CA ALA A 20 13.41 -1.98 20.59
C ALA A 20 13.74 -1.00 19.45
N TYR A 21 12.72 -0.41 18.81
CA TYR A 21 12.91 0.42 17.61
C TYR A 21 12.42 1.86 17.76
N GLY A 22 11.88 2.22 18.92
CA GLY A 22 11.34 3.56 19.16
C GLY A 22 10.59 3.67 20.47
N THR A 23 9.78 4.71 20.60
CA THR A 23 9.01 4.99 21.81
C THR A 23 7.55 5.23 21.45
N LEU A 24 6.64 4.52 22.13
CA LEU A 24 5.19 4.67 21.98
C LEU A 24 4.60 5.40 23.18
N VAL A 25 3.74 6.38 22.92
CA VAL A 25 2.84 6.99 23.89
C VAL A 25 1.41 6.62 23.48
N LEU A 26 0.70 5.92 24.36
CA LEU A 26 -0.71 5.55 24.16
C LEU A 26 -1.58 6.25 25.21
N SER A 27 -2.49 7.12 24.77
CA SER A 27 -3.41 7.88 25.60
C SER A 27 -4.62 7.04 26.03
N ALA A 28 -5.33 7.51 27.07
CA ALA A 28 -6.52 6.84 27.58
C ALA A 28 -7.69 6.82 26.60
N ASP A 29 -7.73 7.76 25.66
CA ASP A 29 -8.72 7.84 24.59
C ASP A 29 -8.37 6.96 23.37
N GLY A 30 -7.26 6.21 23.43
CA GLY A 30 -6.78 5.36 22.35
C GLY A 30 -5.94 6.08 21.30
N SER A 31 -5.79 7.41 21.37
CA SER A 31 -4.83 8.13 20.53
C SER A 31 -3.41 7.72 20.89
N TYR A 32 -2.53 7.65 19.88
CA TYR A 32 -1.14 7.26 20.11
C TYR A 32 -0.17 8.05 19.24
N SER A 33 1.07 8.13 19.70
CA SER A 33 2.21 8.60 18.92
C SER A 33 3.37 7.64 19.05
N TYR A 34 4.08 7.42 17.95
CA TYR A 34 5.28 6.60 17.92
C TYR A 34 6.44 7.43 17.37
N THR A 35 7.59 7.39 18.06
CA THR A 35 8.81 8.05 17.61
C THR A 35 9.88 6.99 17.39
N PRO A 36 10.30 6.72 16.14
CA PRO A 36 11.41 5.82 15.85
C PRO A 36 12.71 6.29 16.53
N ASP A 37 13.50 5.35 17.03
CA ASP A 37 14.87 5.62 17.50
C ASP A 37 15.85 5.44 16.35
N TYR A 38 16.20 6.55 15.69
CA TYR A 38 17.18 6.56 14.59
C TYR A 38 18.61 6.21 15.02
N SER A 39 18.90 6.12 16.32
CA SER A 39 20.18 5.62 16.82
C SER A 39 20.22 4.10 16.96
N ALA A 40 19.06 3.44 16.93
CA ALA A 40 18.98 1.98 16.91
C ALA A 40 19.54 1.45 15.59
N ALA A 41 20.55 0.57 15.67
CA ALA A 41 21.26 0.07 14.50
C ALA A 41 20.34 -0.60 13.47
N ALA A 42 19.26 -1.27 13.91
CA ALA A 42 18.28 -1.86 13.00
C ALA A 42 17.49 -0.81 12.22
N VAL A 43 17.04 0.26 12.89
CA VAL A 43 16.31 1.37 12.25
C VAL A 43 17.22 2.11 11.28
N ALA A 44 18.47 2.38 11.67
CA ALA A 44 19.46 3.03 10.81
C ALA A 44 19.89 2.17 9.60
N ALA A 45 19.65 0.86 9.64
CA ALA A 45 19.99 -0.07 8.57
C ALA A 45 18.84 -0.32 7.59
N LEU A 46 17.66 0.25 7.82
CA LEU A 46 16.52 0.15 6.91
C LEU A 46 16.88 0.74 5.54
N GLY A 47 16.91 -0.11 4.52
CA GLY A 47 16.99 0.30 3.12
C GLY A 47 15.61 0.55 2.51
N PRO A 48 15.56 0.90 1.21
CA PRO A 48 14.30 1.08 0.49
C PRO A 48 13.38 -0.15 0.61
N ASN A 49 12.10 0.09 0.90
CA ASN A 49 11.04 -0.91 1.17
C ASN A 49 11.24 -1.81 2.41
N ASP A 50 12.36 -1.73 3.14
CA ASP A 50 12.53 -2.56 4.33
C ASP A 50 11.48 -2.20 5.38
N VAL A 51 10.96 -3.21 6.09
CA VAL A 51 9.98 -3.01 7.17
C VAL A 51 10.48 -3.63 8.46
N LEU A 52 10.55 -2.83 9.52
CA LEU A 52 10.65 -3.32 10.89
C LEU A 52 9.27 -3.28 11.55
N SER A 53 8.91 -4.36 12.24
CA SER A 53 7.66 -4.46 12.99
C SER A 53 7.92 -4.50 14.48
N GLU A 54 7.17 -3.70 15.23
CA GLU A 54 7.19 -3.70 16.68
C GLU A 54 5.79 -3.89 17.24
N VAL A 55 5.63 -4.75 18.24
CA VAL A 55 4.33 -5.08 18.83
C VAL A 55 4.30 -4.66 20.29
N PHE A 56 3.28 -3.89 20.66
CA PHE A 56 3.02 -3.50 22.03
C PHE A 56 1.68 -4.08 22.48
N SER A 57 1.62 -4.69 23.66
CA SER A 57 0.35 -5.19 24.22
C SER A 57 -0.25 -4.17 25.17
N TYR A 58 -1.58 -4.01 25.09
CA TYR A 58 -2.32 -3.15 25.98
C TYR A 58 -3.62 -3.79 26.45
N GLU A 59 -4.09 -3.37 27.61
CA GLU A 59 -5.36 -3.77 28.20
C GLU A 59 -6.40 -2.66 28.08
N ILE A 60 -7.60 -2.99 27.65
CA ILE A 60 -8.76 -2.10 27.61
C ILE A 60 -9.68 -2.53 28.76
N THR A 61 -10.17 -1.58 29.54
CA THR A 61 -11.14 -1.81 30.63
C THR A 61 -12.40 -1.02 30.31
N ASP A 62 -13.57 -1.64 30.38
CA ASP A 62 -14.83 -0.94 30.18
C ASP A 62 -15.35 -0.25 31.47
N GLY A 63 -16.58 0.26 31.41
CA GLY A 63 -17.17 1.03 32.51
C GLY A 63 -17.57 0.23 33.74
N ASP A 64 -17.68 -1.10 33.64
CA ASP A 64 -18.06 -1.97 34.77
C ASP A 64 -16.88 -2.79 35.33
N GLY A 65 -15.71 -2.70 34.68
CA GLY A 65 -14.43 -3.16 35.19
C GLY A 65 -13.89 -4.40 34.48
N ASP A 66 -14.62 -4.91 33.49
CA ASP A 66 -14.15 -6.01 32.65
C ASP A 66 -13.01 -5.53 31.75
N SER A 67 -11.96 -6.36 31.65
CA SER A 67 -10.73 -6.02 30.95
C SER A 67 -10.36 -7.05 29.89
N THR A 68 -9.87 -6.57 28.74
CA THR A 68 -9.41 -7.40 27.62
C THR A 68 -8.06 -6.91 27.13
N THR A 69 -7.14 -7.84 26.81
CA THR A 69 -5.84 -7.52 26.22
C THR A 69 -5.88 -7.61 24.70
N THR A 70 -5.22 -6.68 24.03
CA THR A 70 -4.98 -6.69 22.58
C THR A 70 -3.61 -6.08 22.27
N THR A 71 -3.23 -6.00 21.00
CA THR A 71 -1.92 -5.52 20.55
C THR A 71 -2.02 -4.36 19.57
N LEU A 72 -1.08 -3.41 19.67
CA LEU A 72 -0.77 -2.42 18.66
C LEU A 72 0.52 -2.81 17.95
N THR A 73 0.44 -3.06 16.65
CA THR A 73 1.61 -3.30 15.79
C THR A 73 1.99 -2.01 15.09
N VAL A 74 3.24 -1.58 15.26
CA VAL A 74 3.85 -0.45 14.57
C VAL A 74 4.78 -0.99 13.48
N SER A 75 4.64 -0.49 12.26
CA SER A 75 5.55 -0.77 11.16
C SER A 75 6.39 0.46 10.85
N ILE A 76 7.71 0.30 10.79
CA ILE A 76 8.67 1.34 10.43
C ILE A 76 9.18 0.99 9.04
N LEU A 77 8.93 1.90 8.10
CA LEU A 77 9.25 1.71 6.69
C LEU A 77 10.55 2.45 6.34
N GLY A 78 11.48 1.73 5.73
CA GLY A 78 12.63 2.32 5.07
C GLY A 78 12.24 2.98 3.76
N THR A 79 12.76 4.17 3.51
CA THR A 79 12.39 5.01 2.37
C THR A 79 13.56 5.16 1.38
N PRO A 80 13.27 5.41 0.09
CA PRO A 80 11.94 5.55 -0.50
C PRO A 80 11.23 4.19 -0.63
N ALA A 81 9.91 4.22 -0.69
CA ALA A 81 9.10 3.00 -0.70
C ALA A 81 7.79 3.15 -1.46
N ILE A 82 7.29 2.03 -1.96
CA ILE A 82 5.94 1.92 -2.52
C ILE A 82 5.04 1.19 -1.51
N ILE A 83 3.88 1.77 -1.20
CA ILE A 83 2.89 1.16 -0.27
C ILE A 83 1.54 1.01 -0.98
N GLY A 84 0.78 -0.02 -0.59
CA GLY A 84 -0.59 -0.23 -1.07
C GLY A 84 -0.66 -1.03 -2.37
N VAL A 85 0.48 -1.56 -2.81
CA VAL A 85 0.58 -2.63 -3.80
C VAL A 85 1.46 -3.73 -3.22
N SER A 86 1.32 -4.94 -3.73
CA SER A 86 2.11 -6.08 -3.27
C SER A 86 3.55 -6.05 -3.78
N ASP A 87 4.49 -6.63 -3.05
CA ASP A 87 5.83 -7.01 -3.56
C ASP A 87 5.89 -8.51 -3.93
N GLY A 88 4.72 -9.16 -3.93
CA GLY A 88 4.59 -10.61 -3.84
C GLY A 88 4.57 -11.33 -5.19
N THR A 89 4.63 -12.66 -5.11
CA THR A 89 4.49 -13.55 -6.28
C THR A 89 3.06 -14.04 -6.51
N THR A 90 2.13 -13.61 -5.66
CA THR A 90 0.71 -14.02 -5.75
C THR A 90 0.02 -13.08 -6.73
N PRO A 91 -0.44 -13.57 -7.90
CA PRO A 91 -1.19 -12.77 -8.86
C PRO A 91 -2.46 -12.19 -8.25
N GLY A 92 -2.80 -10.96 -8.62
CA GLY A 92 -4.12 -10.36 -8.38
C GLY A 92 -4.40 -9.89 -6.96
N THR A 93 -3.36 -9.53 -6.21
CA THR A 93 -3.48 -9.09 -4.81
C THR A 93 -4.05 -7.69 -4.66
N ASP A 94 -4.01 -6.86 -5.70
CA ASP A 94 -4.33 -5.43 -5.64
C ASP A 94 -5.71 -5.10 -6.24
N GLY A 95 -6.53 -6.14 -6.43
CA GLY A 95 -7.89 -6.06 -6.94
C GLY A 95 -8.12 -7.03 -8.09
N ALA A 96 -9.36 -7.06 -8.57
CA ALA A 96 -9.78 -7.93 -9.64
C ALA A 96 -10.71 -7.20 -10.61
N VAL A 97 -10.68 -7.64 -11.86
CA VAL A 97 -11.66 -7.31 -12.89
C VAL A 97 -12.29 -8.58 -13.44
N LEU A 98 -13.51 -8.49 -13.95
CA LEU A 98 -14.30 -9.63 -14.40
C LEU A 98 -14.40 -9.65 -15.93
N GLU A 99 -14.07 -10.78 -16.55
CA GLU A 99 -14.30 -10.98 -17.98
C GLU A 99 -15.79 -11.05 -18.34
N SER A 100 -16.64 -11.43 -17.39
CA SER A 100 -18.09 -11.47 -17.57
C SER A 100 -18.66 -10.12 -17.98
N ASP A 101 -18.01 -9.04 -17.57
CA ASP A 101 -18.47 -7.67 -17.74
C ASP A 101 -17.91 -7.03 -19.02
N LEU A 102 -17.04 -7.75 -19.75
CA LEU A 102 -16.66 -7.35 -21.10
C LEU A 102 -17.87 -7.37 -22.03
N SER A 103 -17.80 -6.58 -23.12
CA SER A 103 -18.89 -6.44 -24.09
C SER A 103 -19.43 -7.76 -24.70
N ASN A 104 -18.62 -8.81 -24.69
CA ASN A 104 -18.94 -10.15 -25.19
C ASN A 104 -19.08 -11.21 -24.08
N GLY A 105 -19.02 -10.82 -22.80
CA GLY A 105 -19.16 -11.70 -21.65
C GLY A 105 -20.61 -12.01 -21.29
N THR A 106 -20.80 -12.92 -20.33
CA THR A 106 -22.11 -13.38 -19.84
C THR A 106 -22.89 -12.31 -19.06
N ASN A 107 -22.23 -11.23 -18.65
CA ASN A 107 -22.80 -10.07 -17.96
C ASN A 107 -22.35 -8.75 -18.61
N ALA A 108 -22.42 -8.62 -19.93
CA ALA A 108 -21.98 -7.44 -20.68
C ALA A 108 -22.62 -6.07 -20.30
N ALA A 109 -23.59 -6.04 -19.37
CA ALA A 109 -24.16 -4.81 -18.82
C ALA A 109 -23.52 -4.40 -17.47
N GLY A 110 -22.62 -5.24 -16.93
CA GLY A 110 -21.83 -4.95 -15.76
C GLY A 110 -20.74 -3.92 -16.03
N THR A 111 -19.96 -3.63 -14.98
CA THR A 111 -18.92 -2.58 -14.98
C THR A 111 -17.66 -2.99 -14.23
N ASP A 112 -17.57 -4.25 -13.81
CA ASP A 112 -16.44 -4.77 -13.06
C ASP A 112 -15.30 -5.22 -14.00
N ASP A 113 -15.35 -4.86 -15.29
CA ASP A 113 -14.20 -4.84 -16.21
C ASP A 113 -13.23 -3.67 -15.90
N VAL A 114 -13.61 -2.79 -14.96
CA VAL A 114 -12.83 -1.63 -14.50
C VAL A 114 -12.50 -1.75 -13.01
N LEU A 115 -11.24 -1.51 -12.66
CA LEU A 115 -10.76 -1.41 -11.28
C LEU A 115 -10.19 -0.01 -11.00
N SER A 116 -10.71 0.67 -9.99
CA SER A 116 -10.12 1.91 -9.48
C SER A 116 -9.38 1.67 -8.16
N GLY A 117 -8.23 2.30 -7.98
CA GLY A 117 -7.45 2.16 -6.76
C GLY A 117 -6.44 3.27 -6.56
N SER A 118 -5.60 3.11 -5.55
CA SER A 118 -4.49 4.01 -5.28
C SER A 118 -3.35 3.30 -4.57
N PHE A 119 -2.13 3.73 -4.84
CA PHE A 119 -0.93 3.34 -4.09
C PHE A 119 -0.17 4.59 -3.66
N GLN A 120 0.84 4.45 -2.80
CA GLN A 120 1.65 5.58 -2.32
C GLN A 120 3.10 5.42 -2.75
N ALA A 121 3.68 6.50 -3.25
CA ALA A 121 5.11 6.66 -3.47
C ALA A 121 5.69 7.54 -2.37
N ILE A 122 6.34 6.93 -1.38
CA ILE A 122 6.88 7.61 -0.21
C ILE A 122 8.36 7.91 -0.43
N ALA A 123 8.70 9.20 -0.47
CA ALA A 123 10.08 9.68 -0.50
C ALA A 123 10.16 10.97 0.33
N PRO A 124 10.52 10.89 1.62
CA PRO A 124 10.61 12.07 2.50
C PRO A 124 11.57 13.14 1.99
N GLU A 125 12.62 12.71 1.28
CA GLU A 125 13.61 13.61 0.67
C GLU A 125 13.18 14.21 -0.66
N GLY A 126 11.93 13.93 -1.06
CA GLY A 126 11.31 14.39 -2.29
C GLY A 126 11.33 13.33 -3.39
N VAL A 127 10.20 13.20 -4.09
CA VAL A 127 10.07 12.35 -5.27
C VAL A 127 10.72 13.04 -6.47
N VAL A 128 11.67 12.35 -7.12
CA VAL A 128 12.25 12.78 -8.41
C VAL A 128 11.44 12.20 -9.56
N SER A 129 11.14 10.91 -9.50
CA SER A 129 10.32 10.24 -10.49
C SER A 129 9.59 9.03 -9.91
N VAL A 130 8.50 8.67 -10.58
CA VAL A 130 7.83 7.38 -10.40
C VAL A 130 7.79 6.68 -11.75
N THR A 131 8.15 5.40 -11.78
CA THR A 131 8.06 4.56 -12.97
C THR A 131 6.96 3.53 -12.75
N VAL A 132 6.06 3.37 -13.72
CA VAL A 132 4.98 2.37 -13.69
C VAL A 132 4.94 1.64 -15.03
N GLY A 133 5.10 0.32 -15.01
CA GLY A 133 5.06 -0.50 -16.24
C GLY A 133 6.09 -0.06 -17.30
N GLY A 134 7.24 0.49 -16.86
CA GLY A 134 8.28 1.04 -17.73
C GLY A 134 8.07 2.50 -18.17
N THR A 135 6.92 3.10 -17.91
CA THR A 135 6.67 4.53 -18.15
C THR A 135 7.22 5.35 -16.99
N VAL A 136 8.20 6.22 -17.27
CA VAL A 136 8.81 7.12 -16.28
C VAL A 136 8.05 8.45 -16.24
N LEU A 137 7.63 8.87 -15.05
CA LEU A 137 6.97 10.14 -14.78
C LEU A 137 7.85 10.99 -13.85
N SER A 138 8.22 12.18 -14.30
CA SER A 138 8.88 13.19 -13.47
C SER A 138 7.93 13.75 -12.41
N ALA A 139 8.47 14.39 -11.38
CA ALA A 139 7.68 15.11 -10.37
C ALA A 139 6.68 16.12 -10.97
N ALA A 140 7.04 16.78 -12.09
CA ALA A 140 6.15 17.73 -12.77
C ALA A 140 5.01 17.04 -13.52
N GLU A 141 5.28 15.88 -14.14
CA GLU A 141 4.25 15.07 -14.81
C GLU A 141 3.29 14.45 -13.80
N LEU A 142 3.81 13.97 -12.66
CA LEU A 142 2.99 13.51 -11.54
C LEU A 142 2.05 14.61 -11.04
N ALA A 143 2.57 15.82 -10.81
CA ALA A 143 1.76 16.96 -10.37
C ALA A 143 0.71 17.41 -11.40
N ALA A 144 0.85 17.02 -12.67
CA ALA A 144 -0.10 17.32 -13.74
C ALA A 144 -1.15 16.23 -13.98
N LEU A 145 -1.07 15.10 -13.26
CA LEU A 145 -2.04 14.02 -13.39
C LEU A 145 -3.45 14.50 -13.01
N SER A 146 -4.39 14.20 -13.88
CA SER A 146 -5.82 14.38 -13.63
C SER A 146 -6.61 13.36 -14.44
N PRO A 147 -7.90 13.10 -14.12
CA PRO A 147 -8.74 12.26 -14.98
C PRO A 147 -8.89 12.78 -16.42
N ALA A 148 -8.63 14.08 -16.67
CA ALA A 148 -8.65 14.65 -18.02
C ALA A 148 -7.30 14.56 -18.75
N THR A 149 -6.22 14.33 -18.01
CA THR A 149 -4.84 14.24 -18.50
C THR A 149 -4.10 13.11 -17.78
N PRO A 150 -4.56 11.85 -17.91
CA PRO A 150 -3.92 10.74 -17.24
C PRO A 150 -2.58 10.37 -17.91
N ALA A 151 -1.71 9.70 -17.17
CA ALA A 151 -0.62 8.94 -17.76
C ALA A 151 -1.15 7.54 -18.09
N VAL A 152 -1.01 7.13 -19.36
CA VAL A 152 -1.58 5.87 -19.87
C VAL A 152 -0.48 4.84 -20.07
N ILE A 153 -0.66 3.66 -19.48
CA ILE A 153 0.19 2.48 -19.63
C ILE A 153 -0.68 1.37 -20.22
N THR A 154 -0.23 0.73 -21.30
CA THR A 154 -1.00 -0.32 -21.99
C THR A 154 -0.25 -1.63 -21.95
N THR A 155 -0.98 -2.71 -21.76
CA THR A 155 -0.51 -4.09 -21.85
C THR A 155 -1.37 -4.84 -22.90
N PRO A 156 -1.05 -6.09 -23.22
CA PRO A 156 -1.95 -6.91 -24.04
C PRO A 156 -3.30 -7.21 -23.39
N LEU A 157 -3.43 -7.08 -22.05
CA LEU A 157 -4.62 -7.46 -21.30
C LEU A 157 -5.52 -6.23 -21.05
N GLY A 158 -4.93 -5.09 -20.69
CA GLY A 158 -5.69 -3.90 -20.35
C GLY A 158 -4.93 -2.58 -20.47
N THR A 159 -5.57 -1.54 -19.96
CA THR A 159 -5.03 -0.18 -19.91
C THR A 159 -5.08 0.32 -18.48
N LEU A 160 -3.93 0.78 -17.96
CA LEU A 160 -3.79 1.46 -16.69
C LEU A 160 -3.64 2.97 -16.92
N GLU A 161 -4.53 3.74 -16.34
CA GLU A 161 -4.49 5.20 -16.34
C GLU A 161 -4.16 5.70 -14.94
N LEU A 162 -3.05 6.42 -14.77
CA LEU A 162 -2.76 7.15 -13.53
C LEU A 162 -3.46 8.49 -13.57
N THR A 163 -4.32 8.76 -12.59
CA THR A 163 -5.33 9.83 -12.67
C THR A 163 -5.14 10.95 -11.64
N SER A 164 -4.32 10.75 -10.62
CA SER A 164 -4.04 11.78 -9.62
C SER A 164 -2.70 11.57 -8.91
N TYR A 165 -2.20 12.64 -8.30
CA TYR A 165 -1.07 12.60 -7.38
C TYR A 165 -1.28 13.61 -6.25
N ASP A 166 -1.17 13.15 -4.99
CA ASP A 166 -1.11 14.00 -3.82
C ASP A 166 0.32 14.05 -3.27
N PRO A 167 1.05 15.16 -3.41
CA PRO A 167 2.43 15.26 -2.95
C PRO A 167 2.58 15.24 -1.41
N ALA A 168 1.51 15.47 -0.65
CA ALA A 168 1.58 15.44 0.82
C ALA A 168 1.61 14.01 1.37
N SER A 169 0.80 13.12 0.78
CA SER A 169 0.73 11.70 1.16
C SER A 169 1.55 10.79 0.25
N GLY A 170 1.96 11.28 -0.93
CA GLY A 170 2.55 10.45 -1.99
C GLY A 170 1.53 9.60 -2.73
N ALA A 171 0.23 9.76 -2.48
CA ALA A 171 -0.81 8.93 -3.08
C ALA A 171 -0.95 9.18 -4.59
N ILE A 172 -0.97 8.10 -5.36
CA ILE A 172 -1.22 8.07 -6.80
C ILE A 172 -2.50 7.27 -7.04
N GLY A 173 -3.52 7.93 -7.60
CA GLY A 173 -4.76 7.28 -8.00
C GLY A 173 -4.64 6.66 -9.40
N TYR A 174 -5.32 5.54 -9.62
CA TYR A 174 -5.36 4.88 -10.93
C TYR A 174 -6.73 4.30 -11.26
N VAL A 175 -6.95 4.09 -12.56
CA VAL A 175 -8.04 3.30 -13.13
C VAL A 175 -7.43 2.29 -14.09
N TYR A 176 -7.72 1.01 -13.88
CA TYR A 176 -7.39 -0.06 -14.80
C TYR A 176 -8.65 -0.53 -15.51
N THR A 177 -8.59 -0.73 -16.82
CA THR A 177 -9.68 -1.25 -17.65
C THR A 177 -9.20 -2.48 -18.41
N LEU A 178 -9.90 -3.60 -18.24
CA LEU A 178 -9.69 -4.81 -19.02
C LEU A 178 -10.19 -4.58 -20.46
N THR A 179 -9.39 -4.97 -21.44
CA THR A 179 -9.72 -4.68 -22.86
C THR A 179 -10.13 -5.91 -23.66
N GLY A 180 -9.96 -7.10 -23.12
CA GLY A 180 -10.35 -8.35 -23.77
C GLY A 180 -10.24 -9.55 -22.85
N ALA A 181 -10.90 -10.63 -23.26
CA ALA A 181 -10.85 -11.92 -22.58
C ALA A 181 -9.49 -12.60 -22.77
N THR A 182 -9.05 -13.36 -21.77
CA THR A 182 -7.79 -14.12 -21.80
C THR A 182 -8.03 -15.62 -21.61
N ASP A 183 -7.01 -16.42 -21.90
CA ASP A 183 -7.07 -17.87 -21.73
C ASP A 183 -6.70 -18.26 -20.29
N HIS A 184 -7.67 -18.79 -19.54
CA HIS A 184 -7.50 -19.27 -18.16
C HIS A 184 -7.16 -20.77 -18.07
N SER A 185 -6.99 -21.47 -19.20
CA SER A 185 -6.67 -22.91 -19.20
C SER A 185 -5.32 -23.23 -18.56
N GLY A 186 -4.43 -22.23 -18.47
CA GLY A 186 -3.14 -22.30 -17.78
C GLY A 186 -3.17 -22.02 -16.28
N GLY A 187 -4.31 -21.62 -15.72
CA GLY A 187 -4.46 -21.19 -14.32
C GLY A 187 -4.87 -19.73 -14.19
N ALA A 188 -4.72 -19.17 -12.98
CA ALA A 188 -5.06 -17.78 -12.70
C ALA A 188 -4.24 -16.81 -13.57
N VAL A 189 -4.89 -15.75 -14.04
CA VAL A 189 -4.26 -14.71 -14.85
C VAL A 189 -4.30 -13.37 -14.13
N SER A 190 -3.21 -12.61 -14.23
CA SER A 190 -3.12 -11.23 -13.77
C SER A 190 -2.43 -10.34 -14.79
N ASP A 191 -2.64 -9.04 -14.65
CA ASP A 191 -1.83 -8.01 -15.30
C ASP A 191 -0.97 -7.29 -14.25
N ASP A 192 0.34 -7.33 -14.43
CA ASP A 192 1.32 -6.92 -13.43
C ASP A 192 2.14 -5.72 -13.91
N PHE A 193 2.17 -4.67 -13.09
CA PHE A 193 2.91 -3.44 -13.34
C PHE A 193 3.97 -3.25 -12.27
N THR A 194 5.25 -3.32 -12.66
CA THR A 194 6.34 -2.88 -11.77
C THR A 194 6.20 -1.39 -11.51
N VAL A 195 6.20 -1.01 -10.24
CA VAL A 195 6.17 0.36 -9.74
C VAL A 195 7.49 0.66 -9.04
N SER A 196 8.09 1.82 -9.31
CA SER A 196 9.26 2.28 -8.56
C SER A 196 9.22 3.78 -8.32
N VAL A 197 9.59 4.23 -7.13
CA VAL A 197 9.83 5.64 -6.80
C VAL A 197 11.33 5.87 -6.69
N THR A 198 11.83 6.95 -7.29
CA THR A 198 13.21 7.43 -7.11
C THR A 198 13.18 8.74 -6.34
N ASP A 199 13.99 8.84 -5.30
CA ASP A 199 14.09 10.06 -4.49
C ASP A 199 15.20 11.01 -4.94
N ALA A 200 15.36 12.13 -4.22
CA ALA A 200 16.38 13.15 -4.49
C ALA A 200 17.82 12.69 -4.25
N LEU A 201 18.03 11.59 -3.52
CA LEU A 201 19.35 10.98 -3.28
C LEU A 201 19.70 9.93 -4.35
N GLY A 202 18.71 9.56 -5.18
CA GLY A 202 18.84 8.54 -6.21
C GLY A 202 18.55 7.13 -5.70
N ASP A 203 18.06 7.00 -4.47
CA ASP A 203 17.61 5.74 -3.91
C ASP A 203 16.25 5.37 -4.51
N THR A 204 15.97 4.06 -4.58
CA THR A 204 14.78 3.54 -5.25
C THR A 204 14.01 2.54 -4.41
N GLY A 205 12.73 2.82 -4.20
CA GLY A 205 11.75 1.89 -3.63
C GLY A 205 10.89 1.30 -4.75
N THR A 206 10.43 0.07 -4.57
CA THR A 206 9.70 -0.71 -5.59
C THR A 206 8.48 -1.44 -5.02
N GLY A 207 7.51 -1.72 -5.89
CA GLY A 207 6.35 -2.55 -5.63
C GLY A 207 5.80 -3.10 -6.95
N THR A 208 4.78 -3.94 -6.90
CA THR A 208 4.10 -4.49 -8.07
C THR A 208 2.60 -4.34 -7.90
N LEU A 209 1.98 -3.53 -8.76
CA LEU A 209 0.53 -3.49 -8.89
C LEU A 209 0.09 -4.69 -9.72
N SER A 210 -0.64 -5.63 -9.11
CA SER A 210 -1.11 -6.85 -9.77
C SER A 210 -2.64 -6.93 -9.75
N VAL A 211 -3.25 -6.86 -10.93
CA VAL A 211 -4.71 -6.91 -11.11
C VAL A 211 -5.13 -8.31 -11.54
N ALA A 212 -6.00 -8.97 -10.77
CA ALA A 212 -6.52 -10.28 -11.12
C ALA A 212 -7.51 -10.16 -12.27
N ILE A 213 -7.44 -11.10 -13.21
CA ILE A 213 -8.46 -11.25 -14.26
C ILE A 213 -9.26 -12.49 -13.90
N VAL A 214 -10.55 -12.31 -13.64
CA VAL A 214 -11.45 -13.41 -13.27
C VAL A 214 -12.18 -13.87 -14.51
N ASP A 215 -12.00 -15.15 -14.83
CA ASP A 215 -12.63 -15.84 -15.96
C ASP A 215 -14.15 -15.71 -15.93
N ASP A 216 -14.74 -15.62 -17.11
CA ASP A 216 -16.18 -15.67 -17.30
C ASP A 216 -16.68 -17.12 -17.36
N ALA A 217 -17.96 -17.34 -17.10
CA ALA A 217 -18.58 -18.63 -17.40
C ALA A 217 -18.62 -18.85 -18.93
N PRO A 218 -18.60 -20.12 -19.40
CA PRO A 218 -18.78 -20.41 -20.81
C PRO A 218 -20.09 -19.81 -21.36
N VAL A 219 -20.00 -19.10 -22.48
CA VAL A 219 -21.13 -18.57 -23.26
C VAL A 219 -21.86 -19.62 -24.08
#